data_AF-X0TRQ2-F1
#
_entry.id   AF-X0TRQ2-F1
#
_cell.length_a   1.000
_cell.length_b   1.000
_cell.length_c   1.000
_cell.angle_alpha   90.00
_cell.angle_beta   90.00
_cell.angle_gamma   90.00
#
_symmetry.space_group_name_H-M   'P 1'
#
loop_
_entity.id
_entity.type
_entity.pdbx_description
1 polymer ?
#
loop_
_entity_poly.entity_id
_entity_poly.type
_entity_poly.pdbx_seq_one_letter_code
_entity_poly.pdbx_strand_id
1 'polypeptide(L)'
;MKIILEQLLNGLTIGSFYALIALGYSMVYGVMKLINFAHGDLFALGSYLGFTLLVSGSAYATVTFGIWGGMIAAMLIAAIGIGIAGTLIERIAYRPIYPAGRLPAVVSALGASIVIQNGIMVAWGPRPQAYPSQVVPSVMLN
;
A
#
# COMPACT_ATOMS: atom_id res chain seq x y z
N MET A 1 1.64 8.83 33.53
CA MET A 1 0.68 7.86 32.95
C MET A 1 0.41 8.12 31.48
N LYS A 2 0.09 9.36 31.05
CA LYS A 2 -0.15 9.70 29.63
C LYS A 2 0.97 9.29 28.67
N ILE A 3 2.23 9.64 28.98
CA ILE A 3 3.39 9.30 28.14
C ILE A 3 3.50 7.79 27.89
N ILE A 4 3.28 6.97 28.92
CA ILE A 4 3.35 5.50 28.78
C ILE A 4 2.23 5.00 27.88
N LEU A 5 1.00 5.53 28.05
CA LEU A 5 -0.14 5.17 27.21
C LEU A 5 0.08 5.58 25.74
N GLU A 6 0.59 6.78 25.49
CA GLU A 6 0.94 7.25 24.14
C GLU A 6 1.98 6.36 23.48
N GLN A 7 3.03 5.96 24.21
CA GLN A 7 4.05 5.07 23.63
C GLN A 7 3.55 3.65 23.42
N LEU A 8 2.63 3.16 24.24
CA LEU A 8 1.95 1.89 23.99
C LEU A 8 1.10 1.96 22.72
N LEU A 9 0.36 3.06 22.51
CA LEU A 9 -0.42 3.27 21.29
C LEU A 9 0.48 3.39 20.06
N ASN A 10 1.54 4.19 20.12
CA ASN A 10 2.52 4.32 19.02
C ASN A 10 3.18 2.97 18.68
N GLY A 11 3.59 2.23 19.71
CA GLY A 11 4.17 0.89 19.56
C GLY A 11 3.18 -0.10 18.94
N LEU A 12 1.91 -0.06 19.37
CA LEU A 12 0.86 -0.90 18.79
C LEU A 12 0.59 -0.51 17.32
N THR A 13 0.48 0.77 17.00
CA THR A 13 0.27 1.23 15.63
C THR A 13 1.38 0.77 14.70
N ILE A 14 2.65 1.04 15.04
CA ILE A 14 3.81 0.63 14.23
C ILE A 14 3.92 -0.90 14.17
N GLY A 15 3.72 -1.58 15.30
CA GLY A 15 3.73 -3.04 15.39
C GLY A 15 2.66 -3.69 14.51
N SER A 16 1.44 -3.14 14.49
CA SER A 16 0.36 -3.59 13.62
C SER A 16 0.70 -3.41 12.15
N PHE A 17 1.33 -2.30 11.76
CA PHE A 17 1.81 -2.12 10.39
C PHE A 17 2.80 -3.22 9.98
N TYR A 18 3.83 -3.46 10.80
CA TYR A 18 4.80 -4.52 10.50
C TYR A 18 4.18 -5.93 10.51
N ALA A 19 3.26 -6.21 11.43
CA ALA A 19 2.55 -7.47 11.50
C ALA A 19 1.69 -7.71 10.24
N LEU A 20 0.98 -6.69 9.78
CA LEU A 20 0.16 -6.79 8.55
C LEU A 20 1.01 -6.99 7.30
N ILE A 21 2.15 -6.31 7.20
CA ILE A 21 3.10 -6.50 6.09
C ILE A 21 3.64 -7.95 6.10
N ALA A 22 4.06 -8.44 7.27
CA ALA A 22 4.55 -9.81 7.42
C ALA A 22 3.47 -10.86 7.10
N LEU A 23 2.24 -10.65 7.57
CA LEU A 23 1.09 -11.51 7.25
C LEU A 23 0.80 -11.50 5.75
N GLY A 24 0.77 -10.33 5.11
CA GLY A 24 0.58 -10.22 3.66
C GLY A 24 1.64 -10.98 2.88
N TYR A 25 2.92 -10.76 3.19
CA TYR A 25 4.02 -11.44 2.52
C TYR A 25 4.00 -12.97 2.73
N SER A 26 3.72 -13.43 3.96
CA SER A 26 3.65 -14.86 4.27
C SER A 26 2.45 -15.56 3.60
N MET A 27 1.30 -14.89 3.47
CA MET A 27 0.15 -15.42 2.73
C MET A 27 0.45 -15.55 1.23
N VAL A 28 1.02 -14.51 0.62
CA VAL A 28 1.37 -14.51 -0.80
C VAL A 28 2.40 -15.60 -1.10
N TYR A 29 3.46 -15.68 -0.30
CA TYR A 29 4.45 -16.73 -0.44
C TYR A 29 3.88 -18.12 -0.12
N GLY A 30 2.99 -18.24 0.86
CA GLY A 30 2.35 -19.50 1.24
C GLY A 30 1.52 -20.12 0.11
N VAL A 31 0.84 -19.28 -0.68
CA VAL A 31 0.04 -19.71 -1.83
C VAL A 31 0.91 -19.93 -3.07
N MET A 32 1.72 -18.94 -3.45
CA MET A 32 2.46 -19.00 -4.73
C MET A 32 3.77 -19.79 -4.63
N LYS A 33 4.34 -19.95 -3.44
CA LYS A 33 5.68 -20.54 -3.19
C LYS A 33 6.79 -19.92 -4.04
N LEU A 34 6.64 -18.64 -4.35
CA LEU A 34 7.54 -17.83 -5.17
C LEU A 34 7.88 -16.54 -4.43
N ILE A 35 9.14 -16.12 -4.52
CA ILE A 35 9.60 -14.84 -3.95
C ILE A 35 9.00 -13.72 -4.80
N ASN A 36 8.20 -12.85 -4.18
CA ASN A 36 7.54 -11.74 -4.85
C ASN A 36 8.23 -10.41 -4.48
N PHE A 37 9.13 -9.93 -5.34
CA PHE A 37 9.81 -8.64 -5.13
C PHE A 37 8.88 -7.43 -5.24
N ALA A 38 7.80 -7.54 -6.02
CA ALA A 38 6.84 -6.45 -6.22
C ALA A 38 5.93 -6.19 -5.01
N HIS A 39 6.00 -7.00 -3.95
CA HIS A 39 5.11 -6.84 -2.79
C HIS A 39 5.32 -5.49 -2.08
N GLY A 40 6.57 -5.06 -1.92
CA GLY A 40 6.88 -3.75 -1.35
C GLY A 40 6.39 -2.60 -2.24
N ASP A 41 6.51 -2.75 -3.56
CA ASP A 41 6.05 -1.73 -4.52
C ASP A 41 4.52 -1.63 -4.56
N LEU A 42 3.79 -2.74 -4.37
CA LEU A 42 2.34 -2.72 -4.22
C LEU A 42 1.91 -2.01 -2.94
N PHE A 43 2.66 -2.16 -1.85
CA PHE A 43 2.43 -1.41 -0.62
C PHE A 43 2.64 0.09 -0.85
N ALA A 44 3.72 0.47 -1.54
CA ALA A 44 3.98 1.86 -1.92
C ALA A 44 2.89 2.40 -2.87
N LEU A 45 2.47 1.64 -3.87
CA LEU A 45 1.37 2.04 -4.75
C LEU A 45 0.09 2.29 -3.95
N GLY A 46 -0.19 1.47 -2.94
CA GLY A 46 -1.37 1.63 -2.10
C GLY A 46 -1.34 2.91 -1.28
N SER A 47 -0.16 3.27 -0.75
CA SER A 47 0.01 4.53 -0.02
C SER A 47 -0.14 5.74 -0.93
N TYR A 48 0.35 5.67 -2.17
CA TYR A 48 0.17 6.74 -3.17
C TYR A 48 -1.28 6.87 -3.67
N LEU A 49 -2.00 5.76 -3.83
CA LEU A 49 -3.44 5.79 -4.13
C LEU A 49 -4.22 6.48 -2.99
N GLY A 50 -3.95 6.09 -1.73
CA GLY A 50 -4.52 6.77 -0.56
C GLY A 50 -4.16 8.25 -0.51
N PHE A 51 -2.90 8.60 -0.82
CA PHE A 51 -2.43 9.98 -0.88
C PHE A 51 -3.19 10.76 -1.95
N THR A 52 -3.38 10.20 -3.15
CA THR A 52 -4.17 10.89 -4.17
C THR A 52 -5.56 11.16 -3.70
N LEU A 53 -6.26 10.17 -3.15
CA LEU A 53 -7.65 10.34 -2.73
C LEU A 53 -7.84 11.35 -1.61
N LEU A 54 -6.84 11.48 -0.73
CA LEU A 54 -6.92 12.38 0.40
C LEU A 54 -6.37 13.79 0.10
N VAL A 55 -5.49 13.93 -0.88
CA VAL A 55 -4.74 15.18 -1.14
C VAL A 55 -5.03 15.78 -2.51
N SER A 56 -5.02 15.00 -3.60
CA SER A 56 -5.10 15.51 -4.98
C SER A 56 -6.45 15.27 -5.67
N GLY A 57 -7.04 14.10 -5.47
CA GLY A 57 -8.29 13.64 -6.05
C GLY A 57 -9.41 13.66 -5.01
N SER A 58 -10.27 14.67 -5.10
CA SER A 58 -11.53 14.78 -4.35
C SER A 58 -11.41 15.06 -2.83
N ALA A 59 -11.09 16.31 -2.53
CA ALA A 59 -11.56 16.99 -1.32
C ALA A 59 -13.09 16.77 -1.09
N TYR A 60 -13.86 16.35 -2.08
CA TYR A 60 -15.28 15.97 -1.95
C TYR A 60 -15.56 14.94 -0.85
N ALA A 61 -14.82 13.83 -0.74
CA ALA A 61 -15.16 12.82 0.27
C ALA A 61 -14.91 13.33 1.70
N THR A 62 -13.79 14.02 1.89
CA THR A 62 -13.42 14.66 3.17
C THR A 62 -14.34 15.84 3.51
N VAL A 63 -14.77 16.61 2.51
CA VAL A 63 -15.70 17.76 2.66
C VAL A 63 -17.13 17.29 2.91
N THR A 64 -17.58 16.21 2.25
CA THR A 64 -18.94 15.70 2.35
C THR A 64 -19.15 14.78 3.56
N PHE A 65 -18.19 13.91 3.89
CA PHE A 65 -18.33 12.89 4.94
C PHE A 65 -17.43 13.14 6.16
N GLY A 66 -16.68 14.24 6.18
CA GLY A 66 -15.68 14.52 7.20
C GLY A 66 -14.39 13.71 7.04
N ILE A 67 -13.38 14.04 7.85
CA ILE A 67 -12.03 13.45 7.74
C ILE A 67 -12.02 11.93 7.89
N TRP A 68 -12.80 11.40 8.83
CA TRP A 68 -12.92 9.97 9.08
C TRP A 68 -13.63 9.24 7.93
N GLY A 69 -14.67 9.83 7.36
CA GLY A 69 -15.35 9.28 6.18
C GLY A 69 -14.44 9.24 4.95
N GLY A 70 -13.68 10.31 4.73
CA GLY A 70 -12.65 10.37 3.70
C GLY A 70 -11.57 9.31 3.86
N MET A 71 -11.09 9.06 5.09
CA MET A 71 -10.10 8.00 5.37
C MET A 71 -10.62 6.60 5.07
N ILE A 72 -11.86 6.28 5.46
CA ILE A 72 -12.46 4.98 5.16
C ILE A 72 -12.63 4.81 3.66
N ALA A 73 -13.11 5.83 2.95
CA ALA A 73 -13.24 5.79 1.49
C ALA A 73 -11.88 5.60 0.82
N ALA A 74 -10.85 6.33 1.24
CA ALA A 74 -9.49 6.20 0.74
C ALA A 74 -8.93 4.80 0.97
N MET A 75 -9.14 4.22 2.16
CA MET A 75 -8.75 2.85 2.49
C MET A 75 -9.42 1.83 1.55
N LEU A 76 -10.74 1.93 1.35
CA LEU A 76 -11.49 1.00 0.51
C LEU A 76 -11.08 1.08 -0.96
N ILE A 77 -10.96 2.30 -1.50
CA ILE A 77 -10.56 2.50 -2.89
C ILE A 77 -9.12 2.06 -3.11
N ALA A 78 -8.20 2.35 -2.18
CA ALA A 78 -6.82 1.86 -2.25
C ALA A 78 -6.78 0.33 -2.17
N ALA A 79 -7.56 -0.30 -1.30
CA ALA A 79 -7.65 -1.75 -1.21
C ALA A 79 -8.16 -2.39 -2.52
N ILE A 80 -9.21 -1.82 -3.11
CA ILE A 80 -9.73 -2.28 -4.42
C ILE A 80 -8.70 -2.05 -5.52
N GLY A 81 -8.06 -0.87 -5.56
CA GLY A 81 -7.03 -0.54 -6.54
C GLY A 81 -5.83 -1.48 -6.49
N ILE A 82 -5.36 -1.82 -5.30
CA ILE A 82 -4.27 -2.80 -5.11
C ILE A 82 -4.73 -4.23 -5.41
N GLY A 83 -5.97 -4.58 -5.09
CA GLY A 83 -6.56 -5.84 -5.54
C GLY A 83 -6.52 -5.97 -7.06
N ILE A 84 -6.95 -4.94 -7.78
CA ILE A 84 -6.92 -4.90 -9.25
C ILE A 84 -5.47 -4.98 -9.75
N ALA A 85 -4.57 -4.15 -9.24
CA ALA A 85 -3.15 -4.15 -9.63
C ALA A 85 -2.52 -5.54 -9.42
N GLY A 86 -2.76 -6.16 -8.27
CA GLY A 86 -2.27 -7.51 -7.95
C GLY A 86 -2.80 -8.57 -8.92
N THR A 87 -4.09 -8.52 -9.27
CA THR A 87 -4.67 -9.46 -10.26
C THR A 87 -4.12 -9.23 -11.67
N LEU A 88 -3.83 -7.99 -12.05
CA LEU A 88 -3.21 -7.69 -13.34
C LEU A 88 -1.78 -8.22 -13.41
N ILE A 89 -0.99 -8.02 -12.35
CA ILE A 89 0.38 -8.55 -12.27
C ILE A 89 0.37 -10.07 -12.31
N GLU A 90 -0.52 -10.71 -11.56
CA GLU A 90 -0.66 -12.17 -11.59
C GLU A 90 -0.93 -12.66 -13.01
N ARG A 91 -1.90 -12.07 -13.71
CA ARG A 91 -2.31 -12.51 -15.05
C ARG A 91 -1.25 -12.24 -16.12
N ILE A 92 -0.57 -11.10 -16.05
CA ILE A 92 0.29 -10.61 -17.14
C ILE A 92 1.75 -11.03 -16.91
N ALA A 93 2.24 -10.95 -15.67
CA ALA A 93 3.63 -11.23 -15.35
C ALA A 93 3.82 -12.67 -14.86
N TYR A 94 3.03 -13.11 -13.88
CA TYR A 94 3.37 -14.34 -13.14
C TYR A 94 2.82 -15.60 -13.80
N ARG A 95 1.51 -15.63 -14.08
CA ARG A 95 0.80 -16.78 -14.62
C ARG A 95 1.38 -17.32 -15.93
N PRO A 96 1.82 -16.49 -16.90
CA PRO A 96 2.42 -17.00 -18.14
C PRO A 96 3.78 -17.69 -17.91
N ILE A 97 4.47 -17.34 -16.83
CA ILE A 97 5.86 -17.76 -16.57
C ILE A 97 5.92 -18.96 -15.61
N TYR A 98 4.81 -19.30 -14.94
CA TYR A 98 4.73 -20.49 -14.07
C TYR A 98 5.22 -21.80 -14.70
N PRO A 99 4.92 -22.12 -15.97
CA PRO A 99 5.41 -23.35 -16.59
C PRO A 99 6.93 -23.39 -16.75
N ALA A 100 7.60 -22.24 -16.79
CA ALA A 100 9.04 -22.13 -17.05
C ALA A 100 9.93 -22.39 -15.82
N GLY A 101 9.33 -22.63 -14.65
CA GLY A 101 10.03 -22.93 -13.40
C GLY A 101 10.29 -21.69 -12.54
N ARG A 102 11.05 -21.87 -11.44
CA ARG A 102 11.16 -20.88 -10.36
C ARG A 102 12.00 -19.66 -10.74
N LEU A 103 13.15 -19.84 -11.37
CA LEU A 103 14.07 -18.75 -11.69
C LEU A 103 13.44 -17.70 -12.63
N PRO A 104 12.78 -18.09 -13.75
CA PRO A 104 12.08 -17.11 -14.60
C PRO A 104 10.99 -16.34 -13.87
N ALA A 105 10.25 -16.99 -12.95
CA ALA A 105 9.22 -16.33 -12.17
C ALA A 105 9.79 -15.24 -11.24
N VAL A 106 10.96 -15.48 -10.64
CA VAL A 106 11.66 -14.45 -9.85
C VAL A 106 12.09 -13.27 -10.71
N VAL A 107 12.62 -13.52 -11.92
CA VAL A 107 12.98 -12.45 -12.87
C VAL A 107 11.75 -11.65 -13.28
N SER A 108 10.60 -12.32 -13.51
CA SER A 108 9.34 -11.65 -13.79
C SER A 108 8.86 -10.77 -12.63
N ALA A 109 9.01 -11.22 -11.38
CA ALA A 109 8.67 -10.42 -10.21
C ALA A 109 9.54 -9.17 -10.08
N LEU A 110 10.83 -9.28 -10.41
CA LEU A 110 11.73 -8.13 -10.47
C LEU A 110 11.35 -7.17 -11.61
N GLY A 111 10.99 -7.68 -12.79
CA GLY A 111 10.47 -6.87 -13.89
C GLY A 111 9.19 -6.11 -13.51
N ALA A 112 8.24 -6.79 -12.86
CA ALA A 112 7.01 -6.16 -12.38
C ALA A 112 7.30 -5.06 -11.34
N SER A 113 8.22 -5.32 -10.39
CA SER A 113 8.69 -4.34 -9.41
C SER A 113 9.22 -3.07 -10.07
N ILE A 114 10.11 -3.19 -11.06
CA ILE A 114 10.66 -2.06 -11.81
C ILE A 114 9.56 -1.28 -12.53
N VAL A 115 8.60 -1.96 -13.16
CA VAL A 115 7.47 -1.31 -13.85
C VAL A 115 6.61 -0.52 -12.87
N ILE A 116 6.28 -1.09 -11.72
CA ILE A 116 5.47 -0.40 -10.70
C ILE A 116 6.22 0.79 -10.14
N GLN A 117 7.49 0.62 -9.79
CA GLN A 117 8.33 1.69 -9.24
C GLN A 117 8.44 2.87 -10.22
N ASN A 118 8.72 2.60 -11.50
CA ASN A 118 8.78 3.65 -12.51
C ASN A 118 7.39 4.25 -12.79
N GLY A 119 6.33 3.44 -12.77
CA GLY A 119 4.96 3.92 -12.88
C GLY A 119 4.60 4.91 -11.76
N ILE A 120 5.01 4.62 -10.53
CA ILE A 120 4.87 5.54 -9.39
C ILE A 120 5.66 6.83 -9.65
N MET A 121 6.92 6.72 -10.10
CA MET A 121 7.75 7.90 -10.38
C MET A 121 7.19 8.77 -11.52
N VAL A 122 6.54 8.17 -12.52
CA VAL A 122 5.89 8.92 -13.62
C VAL A 122 4.64 9.64 -13.11
N ALA A 123 3.84 9.01 -12.26
CA ALA A 123 2.57 9.57 -11.79
C ALA A 123 2.73 10.59 -10.63
N TRP A 124 3.66 10.35 -9.69
CA TRP A 124 3.85 11.18 -8.49
C TRP A 124 5.20 11.89 -8.41
N GLY A 125 6.09 11.64 -9.36
CA GLY A 125 7.45 12.14 -9.35
C GLY A 125 8.41 11.29 -8.49
N PRO A 126 9.72 11.58 -8.58
CA PRO A 126 10.76 10.84 -7.86
C PRO A 126 10.91 11.24 -6.40
N ARG A 127 10.25 12.31 -5.96
CA ARG A 127 10.35 12.84 -4.60
C ARG A 127 9.27 12.22 -3.70
N PRO A 128 9.63 11.73 -2.50
CA PRO A 128 8.65 11.25 -1.55
C PRO A 128 7.59 12.32 -1.23
N GLN A 129 6.32 11.92 -1.27
CA GLN A 129 5.20 12.79 -0.93
C GLN A 129 4.79 12.56 0.54
N ALA A 130 4.55 13.65 1.27
CA ALA A 130 4.09 13.62 2.65
C ALA A 130 2.65 14.13 2.73
N TYR A 131 1.84 13.53 3.59
CA TYR A 131 0.49 14.01 3.85
C TYR A 131 0.52 15.41 4.47
N PRO A 132 -0.29 16.36 3.98
CA PRO A 132 -0.40 17.67 4.59
C PRO A 132 -1.10 17.59 5.94
N SER A 133 -0.74 18.49 6.86
CA SER A 133 -1.20 18.48 8.25
C SER A 133 -2.72 18.58 8.42
N GLN A 134 -3.43 19.15 7.45
CA GLN A 134 -4.90 19.28 7.49
C GLN A 134 -5.65 17.95 7.37
N VAL A 135 -4.98 16.91 6.83
CA VAL A 135 -5.57 15.58 6.58
C VAL A 135 -5.22 14.61 7.72
N VAL A 136 -4.35 15.02 8.65
CA VAL A 136 -4.00 14.22 9.83
C VAL A 136 -5.03 14.50 10.92
N PRO A 137 -5.83 13.50 11.37
CA PRO A 137 -6.77 13.71 12.47
C PRO A 137 -6.02 14.06 13.76
N SER A 138 -6.29 15.23 14.33
CA SER A 138 -5.75 15.61 15.63
C SER A 138 -6.60 15.03 16.75
N VAL A 139 -6.32 13.79 17.15
CA VAL A 139 -6.91 13.23 18.38
C VAL A 139 -6.04 13.69 19.55
N MET A 140 -6.39 14.82 20.18
CA MET A 140 -5.78 15.19 21.45
C MET A 140 -6.37 14.30 22.55
N LEU A 141 -5.58 13.35 23.04
CA LEU A 141 -5.88 12.60 24.26
C LEU A 141 -5.70 13.54 25.48
N ASN A 142 -6.74 14.32 25.77
CA ASN A 142 -6.83 15.12 27.00
C ASN A 142 -6.91 14.26 28.26
#